data_AF-A0A1V4Z5T1-F1
#
_entry.id   AF-A0A1V4Z5T1-F1
#
_cell.length_a   1.000
_cell.length_b   1.000
_cell.length_c   1.000
_cell.angle_alpha   90.00
_cell.angle_beta   90.00
_cell.angle_gamma   90.00
#
_symmetry.space_group_name_H-M   'P 1'
#
loop_
_entity.id
_entity.type
_entity.pdbx_description
1 polymer ?
#
loop_
_entity_poly.entity_id
_entity_poly.type
_entity_poly.pdbx_seq_one_letter_code
_entity_poly.pdbx_strand_id
1 'polypeptide(L)' 'MVVVAGMEGALPSVVAGLVDVPVIGVPTSVGYGVGEGGFTALFAMLQSCAPGIAVVNIDNGFGAGVFAAKITRQG' A
#
# COMPACT_ATOMS: atom_id res chain seq x y z
N MET A 1 7.16 4.89 5.05
CA MET A 1 5.80 5.05 5.60
C MET A 1 4.96 3.85 5.20
N VAL A 2 4.12 3.31 6.09
CA VAL A 2 3.22 2.18 5.76
C VAL A 2 1.78 2.68 5.73
N VAL A 3 1.06 2.39 4.64
CA VAL A 3 -0.32 2.82 4.41
C VAL A 3 -1.18 1.59 4.19
N VAL A 4 -2.26 1.48 4.95
CA VAL A 4 -3.17 0.33 4.93
C VAL A 4 -4.54 0.80 4.43
N ALA A 5 -5.06 0.22 3.34
CA ALA A 5 -6.34 0.63 2.76
C ALA A 5 -7.05 -0.53 2.02
N GLY A 6 -8.40 -0.57 2.06
CA GLY A 6 -9.19 -1.71 1.59
C GLY A 6 -10.33 -1.44 0.61
N MET A 7 -10.82 -0.20 0.52
CA MET A 7 -11.90 0.15 -0.42
C MET A 7 -11.37 0.32 -1.85
N GLU A 8 -11.34 1.56 -2.35
CA GLU A 8 -10.87 1.87 -3.70
C GLU A 8 -9.33 1.86 -3.81
N GLY A 9 -8.59 1.92 -2.69
CA GLY A 9 -7.14 1.74 -2.65
C GLY A 9 -6.28 2.94 -3.06
N ALA A 10 -6.79 4.16 -3.13
CA ALA A 10 -6.07 5.36 -3.58
C ALA A 10 -5.22 6.02 -2.48
N LEU A 11 -5.45 5.68 -1.21
CA LEU A 11 -4.75 6.31 -0.10
C LEU A 11 -3.21 6.27 -0.25
N PRO A 12 -2.56 5.15 -0.63
CA PRO A 12 -1.10 5.14 -0.83
C PRO A 12 -0.65 6.10 -1.94
N SER A 13 -1.42 6.24 -3.02
CA SER A 13 -1.16 7.16 -4.13
C SER A 13 -1.17 8.61 -3.69
N VAL A 14 -2.17 8.99 -2.88
CA VAL A 14 -2.27 10.35 -2.32
C VAL A 14 -1.12 10.62 -1.37
N VAL A 15 -0.85 9.68 -0.46
CA VAL A 15 0.21 9.82 0.54
C VAL A 15 1.57 9.98 -0.13
N ALA A 16 1.87 9.21 -1.18
CA ALA A 16 3.15 9.32 -1.90
C ALA A 16 3.37 10.70 -2.55
N GLY A 17 2.30 11.44 -2.87
CA GLY A 17 2.41 12.82 -3.34
C GLY A 17 2.61 13.86 -2.22
N LEU A 18 2.44 13.47 -0.95
CA LEU A 18 2.49 14.37 0.21
C LEU A 18 3.75 14.18 1.07
N VAL A 19 4.55 13.14 0.82
CA VAL A 19 5.72 12.81 1.64
C VAL A 19 6.94 12.55 0.77
N ASP A 20 8.11 12.96 1.26
CA ASP A 20 9.39 12.76 0.57
C ASP A 20 10.05 11.40 0.87
N VAL A 21 9.30 10.45 1.45
CA VAL A 21 9.79 9.13 1.86
C VAL A 21 9.08 8.01 1.10
N PRO A 22 9.72 6.84 0.88
CA PRO A 22 9.06 5.70 0.26
C PRO A 22 7.78 5.28 1.01
N VAL A 23 6.74 4.97 0.24
CA VAL A 23 5.42 4.56 0.74
C VAL A 23 5.22 3.07 0.45
N ILE A 24 4.77 2.33 1.47
CA ILE A 24 4.47 0.90 1.36
C ILE A 24 2.96 0.73 1.53
N GLY A 25 2.28 0.38 0.44
CA GLY A 25 0.84 0.10 0.42
C GLY A 25 0.55 -1.34 0.84
N VAL A 26 -0.35 -1.49 1.81
CA VAL A 26 -0.92 -2.77 2.25
C VAL A 26 -2.40 -2.76 1.86
N PRO A 27 -2.78 -3.47 0.78
CA PRO A 27 -4.18 -3.65 0.48
C PRO A 27 -4.80 -4.54 1.57
N THR A 28 -5.97 -4.17 2.08
CA THR A 28 -6.68 -5.02 3.05
C THR A 28 -7.86 -5.71 2.42
N SER A 29 -8.19 -6.91 2.89
CA SER A 29 -9.41 -7.61 2.47
C SER A 29 -10.70 -6.98 2.96
N VAL A 30 -10.60 -5.94 3.80
CA VAL A 30 -11.73 -5.15 4.31
C VAL A 30 -12.36 -4.33 3.18
N GLY A 31 -13.59 -4.66 2.83
CA GLY A 31 -14.38 -3.99 1.81
C GLY A 31 -15.69 -4.74 1.59
N TYR A 32 -16.61 -4.15 0.85
CA TYR A 32 -17.88 -4.78 0.47
C TYR A 32 -18.15 -4.64 -1.01
N GLY A 33 -19.01 -5.51 -1.55
CA GLY A 33 -19.39 -5.51 -2.96
C GLY A 33 -18.18 -5.74 -3.86
N VAL A 34 -17.85 -4.74 -4.67
CA VAL A 34 -16.77 -4.80 -5.68
C VAL A 34 -15.39 -4.98 -5.09
N GLY A 35 -15.17 -4.64 -3.81
CA GLY A 35 -13.87 -4.72 -3.14
C GLY A 35 -13.22 -6.12 -3.14
N GLU A 36 -14.04 -7.16 -3.33
CA GLU A 36 -13.69 -8.58 -3.52
C GLU A 36 -12.41 -9.00 -2.77
N GLY A 37 -12.51 -9.17 -1.45
CA GLY A 37 -11.40 -9.70 -0.65
C GLY A 37 -10.10 -8.89 -0.71
N GLY A 38 -10.16 -7.62 -1.13
CA GLY A 38 -9.01 -6.72 -1.25
C GLY A 38 -8.40 -6.67 -2.66
N PHE A 39 -8.94 -7.38 -3.65
CA PHE A 39 -8.44 -7.34 -5.01
C PHE A 39 -8.61 -5.97 -5.66
N THR A 40 -9.71 -5.26 -5.40
CA THR A 40 -9.87 -3.88 -5.89
C THR A 40 -8.76 -2.98 -5.36
N ALA A 41 -8.52 -3.01 -4.05
CA ALA A 41 -7.47 -2.22 -3.43
C ALA A 41 -6.08 -2.60 -3.97
N LEU A 42 -5.80 -3.90 -4.12
CA LEU A 42 -4.54 -4.40 -4.68
C LEU A 42 -4.31 -3.86 -6.10
N PHE A 43 -5.29 -4.02 -6.99
CA PHE A 43 -5.16 -3.57 -8.37
C PHE A 43 -5.06 -2.05 -8.46
N ALA A 44 -5.84 -1.31 -7.68
CA ALA A 44 -5.76 0.14 -7.65
C ALA A 44 -4.39 0.64 -7.17
N MET A 45 -3.83 0.04 -6.12
CA MET A 45 -2.49 0.39 -5.63
C MET A 45 -1.40 0.05 -6.67
N LEU A 46 -1.50 -1.10 -7.35
CA LEU A 46 -0.55 -1.50 -8.40
C LEU A 46 -0.64 -0.64 -9.67
N GLN A 47 -1.81 -0.09 -9.97
CA GLN A 47 -2.04 0.81 -11.10
C GLN A 47 -1.64 2.26 -10.79
N SER A 48 -1.15 2.56 -9.58
CA SER A 48 -0.75 3.91 -9.22
C SER A 48 0.41 4.41 -10.07
N CYS A 49 0.28 5.64 -10.57
CA CYS A 49 1.36 6.37 -11.22
C CYS A 49 2.23 7.17 -10.24
N ALA A 50 1.89 7.18 -8.94
CA ALA A 50 2.66 7.93 -7.96
C ALA A 50 4.01 7.25 -7.71
N PRO A 51 5.13 7.98 -7.85
CA PRO A 51 6.46 7.41 -7.68
C PRO A 51 6.72 7.03 -6.22
N GLY A 52 7.62 6.07 -6.00
CA GLY A 52 8.07 5.71 -4.65
C GLY A 52 7.11 4.82 -3.86
N ILE A 53 6.13 4.20 -4.54
CA ILE A 53 5.21 3.23 -3.92
C ILE A 53 5.72 1.80 -4.13
N ALA A 54 5.75 1.03 -3.04
CA ALA A 54 5.83 -0.42 -3.07
C ALA A 54 4.52 -1.01 -2.54
N VAL A 55 4.03 -2.10 -3.15
CA VAL A 55 2.78 -2.76 -2.73
C VAL A 55 3.11 -4.16 -2.23
N VAL A 56 2.53 -4.56 -1.09
CA VAL A 56 2.64 -5.92 -0.57
C VAL A 56 1.36 -6.72 -0.82
N ASN A 57 1.40 -8.02 -0.54
CA ASN A 57 0.22 -8.87 -0.60
C ASN A 57 -0.91 -8.36 0.29
N ILE A 58 -2.14 -8.75 -0.04
CA ILE A 58 -3.34 -8.45 0.73
C ILE A 58 -3.16 -8.89 2.19
N ASP A 59 -3.50 -7.99 3.11
CA ASP A 59 -3.39 -8.12 4.57
C ASP A 59 -1.96 -8.37 5.09
N ASN A 60 -0.93 -8.26 4.25
CA ASN A 60 0.45 -8.56 4.63
C ASN A 60 1.15 -7.39 5.34
N GLY A 61 0.58 -6.93 6.46
CA GLY A 61 1.15 -5.88 7.30
C GLY A 61 2.52 -6.25 7.87
N PHE A 62 2.77 -7.54 8.12
CA PHE A 62 4.08 -8.04 8.56
C PHE A 62 5.15 -7.79 7.49
N GLY A 63 4.90 -8.20 6.24
CA GLY A 63 5.81 -7.97 5.13
C GLY A 63 6.11 -6.50 4.91
N ALA A 64 5.09 -5.65 5.03
CA ALA A 64 5.27 -4.20 4.94
C ALA A 64 6.16 -3.64 6.05
N GLY A 65 5.96 -4.08 7.30
CA GLY A 65 6.80 -3.67 8.43
C GLY A 65 8.26 -4.13 8.28
N VAL A 66 8.48 -5.38 7.87
CA VAL A 66 9.83 -5.90 7.61
C VAL A 66 10.51 -5.14 6.47
N PHE A 67 9.77 -4.85 5.39
CA PHE A 67 10.30 -4.08 4.27
C PHE A 67 10.65 -2.65 4.67
N ALA A 68 9.78 -1.98 5.43
CA ALA A 68 10.05 -0.66 5.99
C ALA A 68 11.33 -0.66 6.83
N ALA A 69 11.48 -1.62 7.75
CA ALA A 69 12.66 -1.74 8.59
C ALA A 69 13.94 -1.99 7.76
N LYS A 70 13.85 -2.76 6.67
CA LYS A 70 14.98 -2.94 5.75
C LYS A 70 15.37 -1.64 5.06
N ILE A 71 14.42 -0.88 4.54
CA ILE A 71 14.68 0.44 3.93
C ILE A 71 15.36 1.37 4.94
N THR A 72 14.82 1.47 6.16
CA THR A 72 15.36 2.36 7.20
C THR A 72 16.79 1.99 7.61
N ARG A 73 17.19 0.71 7.50
CA ARG A 73 18.56 0.25 7.82
C ARG A 73 19.54 0.35 6.66
N GLN A 74 19.06 0.69 5.46
CA GLN A 74 19.89 0.84 4.25
C GLN A 74 20.35 2.29 4.01
N GLY A 75 19.80 3.26 4.72
CA GLY A 75 20.27 4.66 4.76
C GLY A 75 21.11 4.95 5.99
#